data_AF-A0A653WXR7-F1
#
_entry.id   AF-A0A653WXR7-F1
#
_cell.length_a   1.000
_cell.length_b   1.000
_cell.length_c   1.000
_cell.angle_alpha   90.00
_cell.angle_beta   90.00
_cell.angle_gamma   90.00
#
_symmetry.space_group_name_H-M   'P 1'
#
loop_
_entity.id
_entity.type
_entity.pdbx_description
1 polymer ?
#
loop_
_entity_poly.entity_id
_entity_poly.type
_entity_poly.pdbx_seq_one_letter_code
_entity_poly.pdbx_strand_id
1 'polypeptide(L)'
;MDRQFELTITHAKQFERFFGWPVLVIFLISFITMLRIQATWIIPVMLVVSMGMAYKGYMEYRVIRPFAEHQAVARVLRYRLVDCWISAVSLFVLFIPMYVNEDAFILIGGIVALWGLTKSYREKKWEERIHAHQSELPTYEEVLEGGENIWNYHQK
;
A
#
# COMPACT_ATOMS: atom_id res chain seq x y z
N MET A 1 16.29 -17.75 -12.18
CA MET A 1 15.67 -16.55 -11.59
C MET A 1 16.26 -15.30 -12.22
N ASP A 2 15.44 -14.34 -12.63
CA ASP A 2 15.94 -13.09 -13.23
C ASP A 2 16.59 -12.22 -12.14
N ARG A 3 17.82 -11.71 -12.38
CA ARG A 3 18.61 -10.97 -11.38
C ARG A 3 17.87 -9.73 -10.86
N GLN A 4 16.95 -9.21 -11.67
CA GLN A 4 16.09 -8.09 -11.32
C GLN A 4 14.99 -8.45 -10.30
N PHE A 5 14.50 -9.69 -10.32
CA PHE A 5 13.46 -10.16 -9.40
C PHE A 5 14.02 -10.36 -8.00
N GLU A 6 15.20 -10.98 -7.89
CA GLU A 6 15.90 -11.19 -6.62
C GLU A 6 16.20 -9.85 -5.91
N LEU A 7 16.74 -8.88 -6.64
CA LEU A 7 16.95 -7.52 -6.13
C LEU A 7 15.65 -6.84 -5.68
N THR A 8 14.55 -7.08 -6.39
CA THR A 8 13.24 -6.52 -6.03
C THR A 8 12.73 -7.14 -4.73
N ILE A 9 12.90 -8.45 -4.52
CA ILE A 9 12.55 -9.13 -3.26
C ILE A 9 13.43 -8.63 -2.11
N THR A 10 14.75 -8.48 -2.31
CA THR A 10 15.65 -7.97 -1.27
C THR A 10 15.25 -6.56 -0.83
N HIS A 11 14.98 -5.67 -1.79
CA HIS A 11 14.50 -4.32 -1.48
C HIS A 11 13.14 -4.32 -0.79
N ALA A 12 12.23 -5.22 -1.19
CA ALA A 12 10.92 -5.37 -0.56
C ALA A 12 11.03 -5.82 0.92
N LYS A 13 11.87 -6.84 1.21
CA LYS A 13 12.15 -7.29 2.58
C LYS A 13 12.80 -6.20 3.43
N GLN A 14 13.79 -5.51 2.87
CA GLN A 14 14.49 -4.43 3.58
C GLN A 14 13.53 -3.28 3.87
N PHE A 15 12.65 -2.95 2.92
CA PHE A 15 11.61 -1.96 3.10
C PHE A 15 10.61 -2.38 4.19
N GLU A 16 10.07 -3.60 4.20
CA GLU A 16 9.16 -4.03 5.27
C GLU A 16 9.78 -3.98 6.65
N ARG A 17 11.06 -4.37 6.76
CA ARG A 17 11.78 -4.32 8.04
C ARG A 17 11.98 -2.90 8.56
N PHE A 18 12.17 -1.94 7.65
CA PHE A 18 12.42 -0.53 8.01
C PHE A 18 11.11 0.26 8.17
N PHE A 19 10.14 0.01 7.31
CA PHE A 19 8.91 0.78 7.15
C PHE A 19 7.67 0.13 7.79
N GLY A 20 7.75 -1.12 8.23
CA GLY A 20 6.66 -1.81 8.92
C GLY A 20 6.46 -1.26 10.33
N TRP A 21 7.10 -1.87 11.32
CA TRP A 21 6.93 -1.49 12.73
C TRP A 21 7.51 -0.11 13.08
N PRO A 22 8.76 0.24 12.69
CA PRO A 22 9.41 1.45 13.21
C PRO A 22 8.71 2.73 12.75
N VAL A 23 8.32 2.79 11.47
CA VAL A 23 7.65 3.96 10.91
C VAL A 23 6.22 4.10 11.41
N LEU A 24 5.49 3.00 11.64
CA LEU A 24 4.17 3.05 12.29
C LEU A 24 4.24 3.67 13.69
N VAL A 25 5.27 3.32 14.48
CA VAL A 25 5.47 3.88 15.82
C VAL A 25 5.80 5.37 15.75
N ILE A 26 6.72 5.76 14.84
CA ILE A 26 7.07 7.18 14.62
C ILE A 26 5.83 7.97 14.17
N PHE A 27 5.02 7.41 13.27
CA PHE A 27 3.77 8.00 12.82
C PHE A 27 2.78 8.20 13.98
N LEU A 28 2.56 7.17 14.81
CA LEU A 28 1.64 7.24 15.94
C LEU A 28 2.08 8.30 16.96
N ILE A 29 3.36 8.33 17.31
CA ILE A 29 3.94 9.34 18.22
C ILE A 29 3.79 10.74 17.62
N SER A 30 4.09 10.91 16.33
CA SER A 30 3.96 12.18 15.62
C SER A 30 2.49 12.64 15.57
N PHE A 31 1.55 11.74 15.31
CA PHE A 31 0.12 12.03 15.28
C PHE A 31 -0.43 12.45 16.65
N ILE A 32 -0.03 11.75 17.73
CA ILE A 32 -0.41 12.13 19.10
C ILE A 32 0.16 13.51 19.47
N THR A 33 1.41 13.77 19.06
CA THR A 33 2.06 15.07 19.29
C THR A 33 1.40 16.18 18.46
N MET A 34 0.90 15.85 17.26
CA MET A 34 0.13 16.75 16.41
C MET A 34 -1.12 17.27 17.09
N LEU A 35 -1.92 16.35 17.64
CA LEU A 35 -3.17 16.65 18.33
C LEU A 35 -2.96 17.55 19.56
N ARG A 36 -1.74 17.59 20.10
CA ARG A 36 -1.38 18.37 21.29
C ARG A 36 -0.78 19.75 20.98
N ILE A 37 -0.07 19.91 19.87
CA ILE A 37 0.85 21.07 19.68
C ILE A 37 0.60 21.86 18.38
N GLN A 38 -0.29 21.42 17.46
CA GLN A 38 -0.45 22.04 16.13
C GLN A 38 0.92 22.19 15.41
N ALA A 39 1.81 21.22 15.58
CA ALA A 39 3.18 21.32 15.08
C ALA A 39 3.24 21.13 13.55
N THR A 40 3.63 22.16 12.82
CA THR A 40 3.76 22.17 11.35
C THR A 40 4.85 21.24 10.81
N TRP A 41 5.81 20.83 11.66
CA TRP A 41 6.87 19.86 11.34
C TRP A 41 6.36 18.44 11.03
N ILE A 42 5.06 18.19 11.23
CA ILE A 42 4.45 16.89 10.97
C ILE A 42 4.11 16.71 9.49
N ILE A 43 3.93 17.81 8.74
CA ILE A 43 3.70 17.77 7.28
C ILE A 43 4.79 16.97 6.54
N PRO A 44 6.10 17.20 6.74
CA PRO A 44 7.13 16.39 6.09
C PRO A 44 7.16 14.93 6.59
N VAL A 45 6.88 14.65 7.87
CA VAL A 45 6.79 13.28 8.39
C VAL A 45 5.65 12.51 7.71
N MET A 46 4.50 13.16 7.57
CA MET A 46 3.32 12.61 6.91
C MET A 46 3.52 12.38 5.42
N LEU A 47 4.26 13.28 4.76
CA LEU A 47 4.67 13.09 3.38
C LEU A 47 5.54 11.85 3.22
N VAL A 48 6.52 11.64 4.11
CA VAL A 48 7.37 10.44 4.11
C VAL A 48 6.54 9.17 4.31
N VAL A 49 5.58 9.20 5.23
CA VAL A 49 4.71 8.05 5.51
C VAL A 49 3.78 7.74 4.33
N SER A 50 3.17 8.77 3.72
CA SER A 50 2.35 8.62 2.51
C SER A 50 3.17 8.07 1.34
N MET A 51 4.36 8.63 1.10
CA MET A 51 5.28 8.10 0.08
C MET A 51 5.65 6.64 0.35
N GLY A 52 5.90 6.27 1.61
CA GLY A 52 6.15 4.90 1.99
C GLY A 52 5.00 3.96 1.71
N MET A 53 3.76 4.35 2.00
CA MET A 53 2.58 3.56 1.64
C MET A 53 2.43 3.40 0.13
N ALA A 54 2.60 4.47 -0.64
CA ALA A 54 2.56 4.42 -2.09
C ALA A 54 3.67 3.52 -2.68
N TYR A 55 4.87 3.58 -2.08
CA TYR A 55 6.00 2.73 -2.45
C TYR A 55 5.76 1.26 -2.09
N LYS A 56 5.17 0.96 -0.93
CA LYS A 56 4.78 -0.40 -0.56
C LYS A 56 3.83 -0.99 -1.59
N GLY A 57 2.75 -0.28 -1.92
CA GLY A 57 1.79 -0.74 -2.94
C GLY A 57 2.43 -0.92 -4.31
N TYR A 58 3.39 -0.08 -4.68
CA TYR A 58 4.17 -0.24 -5.91
C TYR A 58 5.04 -1.50 -5.90
N MET A 59 5.72 -1.80 -4.79
CA MET A 59 6.53 -3.01 -4.64
C MET A 59 5.66 -4.27 -4.66
N GLU A 60 4.51 -4.28 -3.98
CA GLU A 60 3.53 -5.37 -4.05
C GLU A 60 3.09 -5.65 -5.49
N TYR A 61 2.72 -4.60 -6.23
CA TYR A 61 2.37 -4.72 -7.64
C TYR A 61 3.53 -5.30 -8.46
N ARG A 62 4.75 -4.79 -8.28
CA ARG A 62 5.92 -5.21 -9.06
C ARG A 62 6.33 -6.65 -8.79
N VAL A 63 6.17 -7.11 -7.55
CA VAL A 63 6.53 -8.48 -7.13
C VAL A 63 5.47 -9.50 -7.59
N ILE A 64 4.18 -9.16 -7.52
CA ILE A 64 3.11 -10.08 -7.91
C ILE A 64 2.86 -10.07 -9.44
N ARG A 65 3.12 -8.94 -10.11
CA ARG A 65 2.83 -8.76 -11.55
C ARG A 65 3.40 -9.87 -12.46
N PRO A 66 4.64 -10.35 -12.29
CA PRO A 66 5.21 -11.41 -13.13
C PRO A 66 4.43 -12.73 -13.07
N PHE A 67 3.72 -13.00 -11.98
CA PHE A 67 2.90 -14.21 -11.79
C PHE A 67 1.50 -14.09 -12.40
N ALA A 68 1.10 -12.89 -12.82
CA ALA A 68 -0.23 -12.67 -13.42
C ALA A 68 -0.22 -13.00 -14.91
N GLU A 69 -0.68 -14.20 -15.26
CA GLU A 69 -0.73 -14.70 -16.64
C GLU A 69 -1.89 -14.05 -17.43
N HIS A 70 -3.02 -13.84 -16.78
CA HIS A 70 -4.21 -13.27 -17.41
C HIS A 70 -4.24 -11.74 -17.37
N GLN A 71 -4.54 -11.11 -18.53
CA GLN A 71 -4.69 -9.66 -18.64
C GLN A 71 -5.75 -9.06 -17.68
N ALA A 72 -6.78 -9.84 -17.32
CA ALA A 72 -7.81 -9.44 -16.37
C ALA A 72 -7.25 -9.29 -14.94
N VAL A 73 -6.47 -10.27 -14.46
CA VAL A 73 -5.78 -10.26 -13.16
C VAL A 73 -4.78 -9.10 -13.10
N ALA A 74 -4.02 -8.94 -14.18
CA ALA A 74 -3.14 -7.82 -14.43
C ALA A 74 -3.83 -6.44 -14.30
N ARG A 75 -5.10 -6.32 -14.70
CA ARG A 75 -5.88 -5.09 -14.57
C ARG A 75 -6.37 -4.87 -13.14
N VAL A 76 -6.79 -5.94 -12.45
CA VAL A 76 -7.19 -5.89 -11.03
C VAL A 76 -6.01 -5.47 -10.15
N LEU A 77 -4.81 -6.01 -10.39
CA LEU A 77 -3.58 -5.62 -9.71
C LEU A 77 -3.27 -4.12 -9.88
N ARG A 78 -3.51 -3.55 -11.07
CA ARG A 78 -3.38 -2.09 -11.29
C ARG A 78 -4.43 -1.30 -10.50
N TYR A 79 -5.67 -1.79 -10.41
CA TYR A 79 -6.70 -1.12 -9.59
C TYR A 79 -6.32 -1.12 -8.11
N ARG A 80 -5.77 -2.23 -7.59
CA ARG A 80 -5.27 -2.31 -6.22
C ARG A 80 -4.12 -1.33 -5.96
N LEU A 81 -3.19 -1.19 -6.91
CA LEU A 81 -2.13 -0.18 -6.86
C LEU A 81 -2.70 1.24 -6.80
N VAL A 82 -3.64 1.56 -7.69
CA VAL A 82 -4.29 2.89 -7.72
C VAL A 82 -5.06 3.17 -6.43
N ASP A 83 -5.77 2.18 -5.87
CA ASP A 83 -6.47 2.35 -4.60
C ASP A 83 -5.53 2.60 -3.42
N CYS A 84 -4.39 1.90 -3.39
CA CYS A 84 -3.33 2.13 -2.41
C CYS A 84 -2.76 3.56 -2.53
N TRP A 85 -2.55 4.03 -3.76
CA TRP A 85 -2.13 5.41 -4.02
C TRP A 85 -3.19 6.44 -3.63
N ILE A 86 -4.45 6.20 -3.95
CA ILE A 86 -5.58 7.05 -3.52
C ILE A 86 -5.60 7.13 -2.00
N SER A 87 -5.40 6.01 -1.31
CA SER A 87 -5.35 5.98 0.15
C SER A 87 -4.17 6.78 0.70
N ALA A 88 -2.98 6.63 0.13
CA ALA A 88 -1.79 7.39 0.53
C ALA A 88 -1.97 8.91 0.30
N VAL A 89 -2.42 9.30 -0.89
CA VAL A 89 -2.69 10.71 -1.23
C VAL A 89 -3.79 11.28 -0.35
N SER A 90 -4.87 10.54 -0.13
CA SER A 90 -5.96 10.95 0.77
C SER A 90 -5.44 11.21 2.17
N LEU A 91 -4.57 10.32 2.66
CA LEU A 91 -3.95 10.44 3.98
C LEU A 91 -3.03 11.67 4.05
N PHE A 92 -2.36 12.08 2.97
CA PHE A 92 -1.60 13.33 2.94
C PHE A 92 -2.52 14.57 2.83
N VAL A 93 -3.51 14.53 1.94
CA VAL A 93 -4.44 15.64 1.67
C VAL A 93 -5.29 15.98 2.89
N LEU A 94 -5.64 14.99 3.73
CA LEU A 94 -6.38 15.22 4.98
C LEU A 94 -5.65 16.14 5.97
N PHE A 95 -4.32 16.22 5.90
CA PHE A 95 -3.56 17.02 6.85
C PHE A 95 -3.58 18.50 6.49
N ILE A 96 -3.65 18.86 5.22
CA ILE A 96 -3.71 20.26 4.76
C ILE A 96 -4.90 21.02 5.38
N PRO A 97 -6.16 20.57 5.22
CA PRO A 97 -7.31 21.28 5.78
C PRO A 97 -7.32 21.22 7.31
N MET A 98 -6.71 20.21 7.94
CA MET A 98 -6.62 20.16 9.41
C MET A 98 -5.88 21.38 10.01
N TYR A 99 -4.99 22.03 9.25
CA TYR A 99 -4.30 23.26 9.68
C TYR A 99 -4.93 24.54 9.14
N VAL A 100 -5.77 24.46 8.10
CA VAL A 100 -6.26 25.63 7.36
C VAL A 100 -7.73 25.91 7.64
N ASN A 101 -8.56 24.87 7.74
CA ASN A 101 -10.01 24.99 7.89
C ASN A 101 -10.65 23.69 8.40
N GLU A 102 -11.24 23.72 9.60
CA GLU A 102 -11.91 22.58 10.23
C GLU A 102 -13.08 22.03 9.40
N ASP A 103 -13.86 22.87 8.73
CA ASP A 103 -15.00 22.44 7.90
C ASP A 103 -14.52 21.65 6.68
N ALA A 104 -13.43 22.11 6.05
CA ALA A 104 -12.80 21.39 4.94
C ALA A 104 -12.20 20.07 5.42
N PHE A 105 -11.69 20.02 6.65
CA PHE A 105 -11.16 18.79 7.25
C PHE A 105 -12.27 17.77 7.50
N ILE A 106 -13.42 18.20 8.03
CA ILE A 106 -14.57 17.32 8.26
C ILE A 106 -15.10 16.77 6.92
N LEU A 107 -15.20 17.61 5.89
CA LEU A 107 -15.74 17.20 4.59
C LEU A 107 -14.81 16.23 3.87
N ILE A 108 -13.52 16.55 3.76
CA ILE A 108 -12.51 15.68 3.14
C ILE A 108 -12.34 14.41 4.00
N GLY A 109 -12.32 14.56 5.33
CA GLY A 109 -12.32 13.49 6.33
C GLY A 109 -13.42 12.48 6.12
N GLY A 110 -14.66 12.96 5.93
CA GLY A 110 -15.83 12.12 5.68
C GLY A 110 -15.69 11.30 4.39
N ILE A 111 -15.24 11.92 3.30
CA ILE A 111 -15.05 11.22 2.01
C ILE A 111 -13.99 10.12 2.15
N VAL A 112 -12.86 10.44 2.78
CA VAL A 112 -11.76 9.48 2.97
C VAL A 112 -12.17 8.36 3.93
N ALA A 113 -12.92 8.67 4.99
CA ALA A 113 -13.46 7.66 5.90
C ALA A 113 -14.42 6.71 5.18
N LEU A 114 -15.34 7.22 4.36
CA LEU A 114 -16.24 6.40 3.53
C LEU A 114 -15.46 5.53 2.52
N TRP A 115 -14.41 6.08 1.92
CA TRP A 115 -13.51 5.33 1.05
C TRP A 115 -12.76 4.23 1.81
N GLY A 116 -12.33 4.51 3.04
CA GLY A 116 -11.68 3.54 3.93
C GLY A 116 -12.62 2.42 4.36
N LEU A 117 -13.87 2.73 4.71
CA LEU A 117 -14.88 1.74 5.10
C LEU A 117 -15.22 0.77 3.95
N THR A 118 -15.16 1.23 2.72
CA THR A 118 -15.40 0.39 1.54
C THR A 118 -14.19 -0.46 1.13
N LYS A 119 -13.03 -0.31 1.80
CA LYS A 119 -11.79 -1.04 1.49
C LYS A 119 -11.96 -2.55 1.58
N SER A 120 -12.51 -3.06 2.68
CA SER A 120 -12.73 -4.51 2.87
C SER A 120 -13.61 -5.12 1.77
N TYR A 121 -14.65 -4.40 1.36
CA TYR A 121 -15.52 -4.83 0.26
C TYR A 121 -14.79 -4.82 -1.09
N ARG A 122 -13.97 -3.80 -1.36
CA ARG A 122 -13.17 -3.72 -2.60
C ARG A 122 -12.13 -4.83 -2.67
N GLU A 123 -11.43 -5.11 -1.56
CA GLU A 123 -10.43 -6.18 -1.48
C GLU A 123 -11.06 -7.55 -1.75
N LYS A 124 -12.16 -7.87 -1.09
CA LYS A 124 -12.89 -9.12 -1.33
C LYS A 124 -13.32 -9.27 -2.80
N LYS A 125 -13.82 -8.19 -3.40
CA LYS A 125 -14.24 -8.19 -4.81
C LYS A 125 -13.05 -8.34 -5.77
N TRP A 126 -11.86 -7.85 -5.41
CA TRP A 126 -10.65 -8.07 -6.19
C TRP A 126 -10.16 -9.50 -6.09
N GLU A 127 -10.14 -10.08 -4.90
CA GLU A 127 -9.80 -11.50 -4.69
C GLU A 127 -10.73 -12.42 -5.47
N GLU A 128 -12.04 -12.20 -5.41
CA GLU A 128 -13.02 -12.96 -6.20
C GLU A 128 -12.73 -12.88 -7.71
N ARG A 129 -12.37 -11.69 -8.22
CA ARG A 129 -12.03 -11.51 -9.65
C ARG A 129 -10.70 -12.14 -10.01
N ILE A 130 -9.73 -12.14 -9.10
CA ILE A 130 -8.45 -12.80 -9.29
C ILE A 130 -8.67 -14.31 -9.34
N HIS A 131 -9.33 -14.90 -8.32
CA HIS A 131 -9.62 -16.33 -8.27
C HIS A 131 -10.48 -16.83 -9.44
N ALA A 132 -11.40 -16.00 -9.95
CA ALA A 132 -12.21 -16.36 -11.12
C ALA A 132 -11.39 -16.51 -12.42
N HIS A 133 -10.20 -15.93 -12.51
CA HIS A 133 -9.35 -16.00 -13.70
C HIS A 133 -8.04 -16.76 -13.45
N GLN A 134 -7.49 -16.70 -12.23
CA GLN A 134 -6.26 -17.36 -11.84
C GLN A 134 -6.29 -17.62 -10.32
N SER A 135 -6.68 -18.83 -9.93
CA SER A 135 -6.83 -19.23 -8.54
C SER A 135 -5.51 -19.41 -7.79
N GLU A 136 -4.42 -19.64 -8.52
CA GLU A 136 -3.09 -19.93 -7.98
C GLU A 136 -2.16 -18.69 -7.98
N LEU A 137 -2.70 -17.47 -7.94
CA LEU A 137 -1.85 -16.28 -7.86
C LEU A 137 -1.19 -16.22 -6.46
N PRO A 138 0.15 -16.26 -6.34
CA PRO A 138 0.81 -16.22 -5.04
C PRO A 138 0.66 -14.84 -4.40
N THR A 139 0.49 -14.81 -3.08
CA THR A 139 0.40 -13.57 -2.32
C THR A 139 1.77 -12.90 -2.16
N TYR A 140 1.78 -11.61 -1.86
CA TYR A 140 3.03 -10.87 -1.66
C TYR A 140 3.89 -11.46 -0.54
N GLU A 141 3.26 -11.86 0.57
CA GLU A 141 3.94 -12.49 1.72
C GLU A 141 4.51 -13.86 1.34
N GLU A 142 3.75 -14.69 0.63
CA GLU A 142 4.24 -15.97 0.12
C GLU A 142 5.43 -15.80 -0.84
N VAL A 143 5.40 -14.81 -1.73
CA VAL A 143 6.53 -14.53 -2.63
C VAL A 143 7.75 -14.01 -1.85
N LEU A 144 7.54 -13.21 -0.81
CA LEU A 144 8.61 -12.76 0.07
C LEU A 144 9.23 -13.93 0.85
N GLU A 145 8.44 -14.81 1.43
CA GLU A 145 8.92 -15.93 2.25
C GLU A 145 9.50 -17.06 1.39
N GLY A 146 8.77 -17.45 0.34
CA GLY A 146 9.11 -18.57 -0.54
C GLY A 146 10.16 -18.25 -1.61
N GLY A 147 10.35 -16.98 -1.97
CA GLY A 147 11.41 -16.50 -2.85
C GLY A 147 11.56 -17.32 -4.14
N GLU A 148 12.72 -17.98 -4.28
CA GLU A 148 13.09 -18.78 -5.45
C GLU A 148 12.20 -20.03 -5.66
N ASN A 149 11.67 -20.61 -4.58
CA ASN A 149 10.84 -21.82 -4.67
C ASN A 149 9.49 -21.53 -5.34
N ILE A 150 8.86 -20.39 -5.03
CA ILE A 150 7.59 -19.99 -5.67
C ILE A 150 7.83 -19.54 -7.11
N TRP A 151 8.96 -18.85 -7.38
CA TRP A 151 9.34 -18.49 -8.74
C TRP A 151 9.50 -19.72 -9.64
N ASN A 152 10.21 -20.75 -9.16
CA ASN A 152 10.45 -21.97 -9.94
C ASN A 152 9.21 -22.86 -10.06
N TYR A 153 8.26 -22.78 -9.11
CA TYR A 153 6.99 -23.51 -9.18
C TYR A 153 6.07 -22.95 -10.27
N HIS A 154 5.97 -21.62 -10.40
CA HIS A 154 5.10 -20.97 -11.39
C HIS A 154 5.72 -20.77 -12.78
N GLN A 155 7.01 -21.08 -12.97
CA GLN A 155 7.65 -21.04 -14.29
C GLN A 155 7.73 -22.41 -14.99
N LYS A 156 7.25 -23.49 -14.36
CA LYS A 156 7.16 -24.83 -14.96
C LYS A 156 5.84 -25.03 -15.68
#